data_AF-A0A3S0WHA7-F1
#
_entry.id   AF-A0A3S0WHA7-F1
#
_cell.length_a   1.000
_cell.length_b   1.000
_cell.length_c   1.000
_cell.angle_alpha   90.00
_cell.angle_beta   90.00
_cell.angle_gamma   90.00
#
_symmetry.space_group_name_H-M   'P 1'
#
loop_
_entity.id
_entity.type
_entity.pdbx_description
1 polymer ?
#
loop_
_entity_poly.entity_id
_entity_poly.type
_entity_poly.pdbx_seq_one_letter_code
_entity_poly.pdbx_strand_id
1 'polypeptide(L)'
;MVKTVSPIFRKLFQTVQDPVLILNTSCQIESINDCAAQLLNINIKQNNQLSLDEQSEVRWSAFVNRIRMDMGGFCLLRVRVNEVQYKEIKLAGYYHEKKI
;
A
#
# COMPACT_ATOMS: atom_id res chain seq x y z
N MET A 1 10.70 3.52 -7.47
CA MET A 1 11.66 4.51 -8.03
C MET A 1 11.33 5.84 -7.36
N VAL A 2 12.19 6.31 -6.45
CA VAL A 2 11.94 7.57 -5.71
C VAL A 2 12.08 8.71 -6.71
N LYS A 3 10.98 9.37 -7.08
CA LYS A 3 11.04 10.57 -7.93
C LYS A 3 11.79 11.63 -7.13
N THR A 4 13.04 11.83 -7.49
CA THR A 4 13.94 12.81 -6.89
C THR A 4 13.28 14.17 -7.04
N VAL A 5 12.81 14.75 -5.94
CA VAL A 5 12.32 16.13 -5.92
C VAL A 5 13.38 17.02 -6.54
N SER A 6 13.00 17.80 -7.57
CA SER A 6 13.91 18.72 -8.24
C SER A 6 14.66 19.56 -7.19
N PRO A 7 15.99 19.74 -7.30
CA PRO A 7 16.80 20.44 -6.31
C PRO A 7 16.27 21.84 -5.96
N ILE A 8 15.56 22.48 -6.91
CA ILE A 8 14.93 23.79 -6.76
C ILE A 8 13.84 23.75 -5.68
N PHE A 9 13.05 22.68 -5.63
CA PHE A 9 11.95 22.55 -4.67
C PHE A 9 12.39 22.06 -3.30
N ARG A 10 13.61 21.51 -3.15
CA ARG A 10 14.12 21.05 -1.84
C ARG A 10 14.08 22.14 -0.77
N LYS A 11 14.31 23.41 -1.14
CA LYS A 11 14.25 24.56 -0.21
C LYS A 11 12.83 24.81 0.32
N LEU A 12 11.79 24.51 -0.47
CA LEU A 12 10.40 24.63 -0.04
C LEU A 12 9.98 23.52 0.94
N PHE A 13 10.75 22.44 1.01
CA PHE A 13 10.46 21.28 1.86
C PHE A 13 11.37 21.18 3.10
N GLN A 14 12.40 22.02 3.22
CA GLN A 14 13.37 21.98 4.32
C GLN A 14 12.90 22.67 5.61
N THR A 15 11.82 23.46 5.55
CA THR A 15 11.49 24.40 6.63
C THR A 15 10.03 24.41 7.07
N VAL A 16 9.17 23.53 6.55
CA VAL A 16 7.72 23.72 6.68
C VAL A 16 7.03 22.49 7.25
N GLN A 17 6.39 22.67 8.41
CA GLN A 17 5.40 21.74 8.95
C GLN A 17 4.07 21.81 8.16
N ASP A 18 3.89 22.84 7.33
CA ASP A 18 2.67 23.03 6.55
C ASP A 18 2.59 22.07 5.35
N PRO A 19 1.37 21.63 4.98
CA PRO A 19 1.15 20.76 3.84
C PRO A 19 1.47 21.47 2.51
N VAL A 20 2.37 20.89 1.70
CA VAL A 20 2.75 21.41 0.38
C VAL A 20 2.58 20.34 -0.71
N LEU A 21 1.87 20.71 -1.77
CA LEU A 21 1.64 19.94 -2.98
C LEU A 21 1.97 20.79 -4.22
N ILE A 22 2.79 20.25 -5.12
CA ILE A 22 3.16 20.89 -6.38
C ILE A 22 2.59 20.04 -7.52
N LEU A 23 1.83 20.68 -8.40
CA LEU A 23 1.28 20.08 -9.61
C LEU A 23 2.01 20.59 -10.84
N ASN A 24 2.18 19.74 -11.85
CA ASN A 24 2.61 20.19 -13.17
C ASN A 24 1.45 20.88 -13.91
N THR A 25 1.72 21.43 -15.11
CA THR A 25 0.72 22.11 -15.95
C THR A 25 -0.41 21.20 -16.45
N SER A 26 -0.26 19.88 -16.32
CA SER A 26 -1.28 18.88 -16.61
C SER A 26 -2.06 18.43 -15.36
N CYS A 27 -1.95 19.18 -14.25
CA CYS A 27 -2.56 18.88 -12.94
C CYS A 27 -2.12 17.55 -12.31
N GLN A 28 -0.97 16.99 -12.72
CA GLN A 28 -0.42 15.79 -12.11
C GLN A 28 0.53 16.15 -10.97
N ILE A 29 0.60 15.30 -9.95
CA ILE A 29 1.47 15.51 -8.78
C ILE A 29 2.93 15.42 -9.22
N GLU A 30 3.63 16.56 -9.15
CA GLU A 30 5.06 16.68 -9.42
C GLU A 30 5.88 16.50 -8.15
N SER A 31 5.40 17.05 -7.02
CA SER A 31 6.03 16.89 -5.71
C SER A 31 5.02 17.04 -4.58
N ILE A 32 5.25 16.36 -3.45
CA ILE A 32 4.41 16.40 -2.26
C ILE A 32 5.28 16.16 -1.02
N ASN A 33 5.01 16.87 0.07
CA ASN A 33 5.64 16.60 1.37
C ASN A 33 4.82 15.62 2.22
N ASP A 34 5.43 15.10 3.29
CA ASP A 34 4.79 14.09 4.14
C ASP A 34 3.52 14.65 4.82
N CYS A 35 3.48 15.94 5.19
CA CYS A 35 2.30 16.58 5.78
C CYS A 35 1.11 16.64 4.80
N ALA A 36 1.31 17.09 3.56
CA ALA A 36 0.27 17.07 2.53
C ALA A 36 -0.12 15.65 2.12
N ALA A 37 0.83 14.72 2.07
CA ALA A 37 0.54 13.33 1.78
C ALA A 37 -0.38 12.71 2.83
N GLN A 38 -0.16 13.01 4.12
CA GLN A 38 -1.05 12.58 5.20
C GLN A 38 -2.41 13.27 5.12
N LEU A 39 -2.46 14.59 4.99
CA LEU A 39 -3.70 15.36 4.96
C LEU A 39 -4.60 14.97 3.78
N LEU A 40 -4.01 14.72 2.62
CA LEU A 40 -4.74 14.30 1.42
C LEU A 40 -4.90 12.77 1.31
N ASN A 41 -4.40 12.02 2.29
CA ASN A 41 -4.35 10.57 2.29
C ASN A 41 -3.72 9.97 1.01
N ILE A 42 -2.77 10.71 0.42
CA ILE A 42 -2.03 10.34 -0.80
C ILE A 42 -0.86 9.46 -0.35
N ASN A 43 -1.17 8.19 -0.14
CA ASN A 43 -0.25 7.23 0.44
C ASN A 43 0.79 6.73 -0.57
N ILE A 44 1.89 7.47 -0.74
CA ILE A 44 2.99 7.07 -1.64
C ILE A 44 3.99 6.12 -0.95
N LYS A 45 4.00 6.05 0.39
CA LYS A 45 4.98 5.29 1.17
C LYS A 45 4.42 4.32 2.19
N GLN A 46 3.12 4.30 2.45
CA GLN A 46 2.60 3.27 3.33
C GLN A 46 2.52 1.96 2.57
N ASN A 47 3.49 1.09 2.88
CA ASN A 47 3.35 -0.36 2.91
C ASN A 47 2.17 -0.74 3.83
N ASN A 48 0.96 -0.23 3.54
CA ASN A 48 -0.22 -0.54 4.32
C ASN A 48 -0.56 -1.98 4.02
N GLN A 49 -0.08 -2.85 4.90
CA GLN A 49 -0.64 -4.18 5.05
C GLN A 49 -2.15 -4.00 5.18
N LEU A 50 -2.88 -4.56 4.22
CA LEU A 50 -4.34 -4.57 4.26
C LEU A 50 -4.75 -5.20 5.58
N SER A 51 -5.45 -4.44 6.43
CA SER A 51 -5.91 -4.97 7.72
C SER A 51 -6.98 -6.00 7.47
N LEU A 52 -6.77 -7.22 7.94
CA LEU A 52 -7.77 -8.29 7.90
C LEU A 52 -8.50 -8.37 9.24
N ASP A 53 -9.64 -9.06 9.27
CA ASP A 53 -10.19 -9.49 10.57
C ASP A 53 -9.33 -10.62 11.15
N GLU A 54 -9.45 -10.86 12.45
CA GLU A 54 -8.63 -11.84 13.17
C GLU A 54 -8.72 -13.24 12.55
N GLN A 55 -9.92 -13.65 12.10
CA GLN A 55 -10.11 -14.94 11.43
C GLN A 55 -9.39 -15.01 10.08
N SER A 56 -9.39 -13.92 9.32
CA SER A 56 -8.76 -13.86 8.00
C SER A 56 -7.24 -13.78 8.10
N GLU A 57 -6.67 -13.16 9.14
CA GLU A 57 -5.22 -13.24 9.43
C GLU A 57 -4.77 -14.70 9.61
N VAL A 58 -5.52 -15.48 10.40
CA VAL A 58 -5.23 -16.91 10.63
C VAL A 58 -5.38 -17.71 9.32
N ARG A 59 -6.45 -17.47 8.56
CA ARG A 59 -6.69 -18.12 7.25
C ARG A 59 -5.60 -17.80 6.24
N TRP A 60 -5.12 -16.56 6.23
CA TRP A 60 -4.04 -16.13 5.35
C TRP A 60 -2.74 -16.87 5.66
N SER A 61 -2.35 -16.93 6.94
CA SER A 61 -1.15 -17.67 7.36
C SER A 61 -1.24 -19.16 6.98
N ALA A 62 -2.38 -19.81 7.24
CA ALA A 62 -2.60 -21.20 6.86
C ALA A 62 -2.55 -21.40 5.34
N PHE A 63 -3.13 -20.48 4.57
CA PHE A 63 -3.13 -20.52 3.11
C PHE A 63 -1.70 -20.41 2.56
N VAL A 64 -0.91 -19.44 3.02
CA VAL A 64 0.48 -19.24 2.56
C VAL A 64 1.35 -20.48 2.84
N ASN A 65 1.16 -21.12 3.99
CA ASN A 65 1.87 -22.35 4.30
C ASN A 65 1.43 -23.51 3.40
N ARG A 66 0.13 -23.62 3.12
CA ARG A 66 -0.44 -24.69 2.29
C ARG A 66 -0.06 -24.58 0.82
N ILE A 67 -0.09 -23.39 0.23
CA ILE A 67 0.21 -23.22 -1.21
C ILE A 67 1.66 -23.61 -1.57
N ARG A 68 2.59 -23.61 -0.60
CA ARG A 68 3.95 -24.12 -0.81
C ARG A 68 4.00 -25.63 -1.03
N MET A 69 3.03 -26.37 -0.49
CA MET A 69 2.91 -27.82 -0.67
C MET A 69 2.05 -28.16 -1.88
N ASP A 70 0.90 -27.48 -2.02
CA ASP A 70 -0.11 -27.82 -3.01
C ASP A 70 0.12 -27.13 -4.37
N MET A 71 1.17 -26.30 -4.48
CA MET A 71 1.53 -25.47 -5.65
C MET A 71 0.47 -24.45 -6.09
N GLY A 72 -0.71 -24.45 -5.47
CA GLY A 72 -1.73 -23.42 -5.62
C GLY A 72 -2.96 -23.67 -4.77
N GLY A 73 -3.91 -22.72 -4.80
CA GLY A 73 -5.16 -22.84 -4.07
C GLY A 73 -5.98 -21.55 -4.04
N PHE A 74 -7.07 -21.58 -3.27
CA PHE A 74 -7.93 -20.42 -3.04
C PHE A 74 -8.02 -20.07 -1.56
N CYS A 75 -8.22 -18.78 -1.26
CA CYS A 75 -8.45 -18.27 0.08
C CYS A 75 -9.59 -17.25 0.08
N LEU A 76 -10.40 -17.23 1.14
CA LEU A 76 -11.41 -16.22 1.39
C LEU A 76 -10.97 -15.38 2.58
N LEU A 77 -10.81 -14.08 2.36
CA LEU A 77 -10.36 -13.11 3.36
C LEU A 77 -11.37 -11.99 3.50
N ARG A 78 -11.54 -11.48 4.72
CA ARG A 78 -12.29 -10.27 5.02
C ARG A 78 -11.31 -9.14 5.24
N VAL A 79 -11.29 -8.19 4.30
CA VAL A 79 -10.41 -7.03 4.32
C VAL A 79 -11.15 -5.82 4.86
N ARG A 80 -10.52 -5.08 5.77
CA ARG A 80 -11.07 -3.85 6.33
C ARG A 80 -11.11 -2.77 5.25
N VAL A 81 -12.30 -2.25 4.96
CA VAL A 81 -12.51 -1.19 3.96
C VAL A 81 -12.71 0.19 4.60
N ASN A 82 -13.08 0.24 5.88
CA ASN A 82 -13.12 1.45 6.72
C ASN A 82 -13.11 1.05 8.21
N GLU A 83 -13.36 1.98 9.12
CA GLU A 83 -13.25 1.73 10.56
C GLU A 83 -14.17 0.62 11.08
N VAL A 84 -15.31 0.33 10.43
CA VAL A 84 -16.31 -0.60 10.97
C VAL A 84 -16.63 -1.75 10.01
N GLN A 85 -16.26 -1.62 8.74
CA GLN A 85 -16.68 -2.54 7.69
C GLN A 85 -15.53 -3.36 7.13
N TYR A 86 -15.85 -4.63 6.89
CA TYR A 86 -15.00 -5.58 6.19
C TYR A 86 -15.72 -6.07 4.94
N LYS A 87 -14.96 -6.24 3.86
CA LYS A 87 -15.43 -6.84 2.61
C LYS A 87 -14.75 -8.17 2.38
N GLU A 88 -15.53 -9.18 2.01
CA GLU A 88 -14.99 -10.48 1.64
C GLU A 88 -14.38 -10.43 0.23
N ILE A 89 -13.20 -11.02 0.10
CA ILE A 89 -12.50 -11.21 -1.16
C ILE A 89 -12.12 -12.68 -1.32
N LYS A 90 -12.21 -13.18 -2.55
CA LYS A 90 -11.70 -14.49 -2.94
C LYS A 90 -10.38 -14.30 -3.68
N LEU A 91 -9.34 -14.96 -3.21
CA LEU A 91 -8.01 -14.94 -3.79
C LEU A 91 -7.68 -16.31 -4.35
N ALA A 92 -6.98 -16.32 -5.48
CA ALA A 92 -6.29 -17.48 -6.02
C ALA A 92 -4.78 -17.23 -5.90
N GLY A 93 -4.03 -18.20 -5.40
CA GLY A 93 -2.58 -18.10 -5.24
C GLY A 93 -1.89 -19.32 -5.79
N TYR A 94 -0.70 -19.12 -6.35
CA TYR A 94 0.15 -20.16 -6.92
C TYR A 94 1.56 -19.98 -6.37
N TYR A 95 2.19 -21.09 -5.98
CA TYR A 95 3.56 -21.06 -5.52
C TYR A 95 4.49 -21.43 -6.67
N HIS A 96 5.45 -20.55 -6.95
CA HIS A 96 6.47 -20.77 -7.96
C HIS A 96 7.84 -20.76 -7.27
N GLU A 97 8.54 -21.88 -7.32
CA GLU A 97 9.96 -21.90 -6.95
C GLU A 97 10.74 -21.13 -8.00
N LYS A 98 11.36 -20.04 -7.57
CA LYS A 98 12.30 -19.32 -8.42
C LYS A 98 13.54 -20.20 -8.54
N LYS A 99 13.73 -20.86 -9.69
CA LYS A 99 15.03 -21.47 -10.02
C LYS A 99 16.06 -20.35 -10.02
N ILE A 100 16.99 -20.42 -9.06
CA ILE A 100 18.20 -19.60 -9.01
C ILE A 100 19.18 -20.16 -10.04
#